data_AF-A0A1F3TAJ1-F1
#
_entry.id   AF-A0A1F3TAJ1-F1
#
_cell.length_a   1.000
_cell.length_b   1.000
_cell.length_c   1.000
_cell.angle_alpha   90.00
_cell.angle_beta   90.00
_cell.angle_gamma   90.00
#
_symmetry.space_group_name_H-M   'P 1'
#
loop_
_entity.id
_entity.type
_entity.pdbx_description
1 polymer ?
#
loop_
_entity_poly.entity_id
_entity_poly.type
_entity_poly.pdbx_seq_one_letter_code
_entity_poly.pdbx_strand_id
1 'polypeptide(L)'
;GETRGAGTPETIKVMLQHSLKVYVESGAGEGASISDQDYMQAGAVIGKDTHALYASVDIILSVNPPTDHQLSQVKENACWISFMDISTISQEIIKTLVDKKITFFSMHGIPRISKAQNMDALPSQANIAGYKAVIMAAYELGKIFPLMMTAAGTLHPAKVVVLVAGVAGLQAIATAKRLGAVVEASDVRPSVKEQVESLGAKFIEVPFDKDAEDRSGYAKSASPEFLKRQAEEVSKRVAQADVVICTALVPGKKAPTLVTEAMVQSMRSGSVIV
;
A
#
# COMPACT_ATOMS: atom_id res chain seq x y z
N GLY A 1 3.82 -15.57 -1.45
CA GLY A 1 3.99 -15.63 0.02
C GLY A 1 4.43 -14.28 0.54
N GLU A 2 4.72 -14.17 1.83
CA GLU A 2 5.43 -13.01 2.40
C GLU A 2 6.90 -13.07 1.99
N THR A 3 7.46 -11.96 1.52
CA THR A 3 8.86 -11.89 1.09
C THR A 3 9.62 -10.73 1.74
N ARG A 4 8.96 -9.92 2.57
CA ARG A 4 9.57 -8.80 3.28
C ARG A 4 10.21 -9.27 4.58
N GLY A 5 11.35 -8.69 4.94
CA GLY A 5 11.94 -8.79 6.27
C GLY A 5 11.58 -7.58 7.15
N ALA A 6 11.56 -7.75 8.46
CA ALA A 6 11.26 -6.68 9.42
C ALA A 6 12.46 -5.74 9.70
N GLY A 7 13.64 -6.06 9.16
CA GLY A 7 14.83 -5.25 9.27
C GLY A 7 15.79 -5.49 8.12
N THR A 8 16.57 -4.46 7.80
CA THR A 8 17.68 -4.48 6.83
C THR A 8 19.02 -4.33 7.54
N PRO A 9 20.17 -4.64 6.89
CA PRO A 9 21.51 -4.41 7.44
C PRO A 9 21.71 -3.01 8.02
N GLU A 10 21.13 -1.97 7.40
CA GLU A 10 21.18 -0.59 7.87
C GLU A 10 20.42 -0.41 9.19
N THR A 11 19.20 -0.94 9.28
CA THR A 11 18.39 -0.84 10.51
C THR A 11 19.01 -1.63 11.67
N ILE A 12 19.69 -2.74 11.38
CA ILE A 12 20.43 -3.51 12.38
C ILE A 12 21.55 -2.67 12.99
N LYS A 13 22.35 -1.98 12.17
CA LYS A 13 23.40 -1.08 12.66
C LYS A 13 22.84 -0.01 13.60
N VAL A 14 21.67 0.55 13.28
CA VAL A 14 20.99 1.53 14.15
C VAL A 14 20.58 0.89 15.48
N MET A 15 20.00 -0.32 15.46
CA MET A 15 19.63 -1.03 16.69
C MET A 15 20.85 -1.33 17.58
N LEU A 16 21.98 -1.74 16.98
CA LEU A 16 23.22 -1.98 17.70
C LEU A 16 23.78 -0.70 18.36
N GLN A 17 23.65 0.46 17.70
CA GLN A 17 24.03 1.76 18.29
C GLN A 17 23.22 2.11 19.55
N HIS A 18 22.01 1.59 19.66
CA HIS A 18 21.16 1.69 20.86
C HIS A 18 21.42 0.57 21.88
N SER A 19 22.57 -0.13 21.79
CA SER A 19 22.97 -1.21 22.71
C SER A 19 22.03 -2.41 22.73
N LEU A 20 21.23 -2.61 21.67
CA LEU A 20 20.45 -3.82 21.49
C LEU A 20 21.34 -4.94 20.94
N LYS A 21 21.09 -6.18 21.37
CA LYS A 21 21.65 -7.36 20.70
C LYS A 21 20.65 -7.84 19.66
N VAL A 22 21.05 -7.82 18.39
CA VAL A 22 20.16 -8.15 17.28
C VAL A 22 20.41 -9.57 16.82
N TYR A 23 19.33 -10.34 16.74
CA TYR A 23 19.31 -11.67 16.17
C TYR A 23 18.40 -11.68 14.94
N VAL A 24 18.78 -12.46 13.93
CA VAL A 24 17.98 -12.66 12.72
C VAL A 24 17.83 -14.15 12.49
N GLU A 25 16.60 -14.61 12.27
CA GLU A 25 16.33 -16.00 11.88
C GLU A 25 17.02 -16.30 10.53
N SER A 26 17.67 -17.45 10.42
CA SER A 26 18.35 -17.85 9.19
C SER A 26 17.37 -17.88 8.02
N GLY A 27 17.74 -17.22 6.93
CA GLY A 27 16.92 -17.11 5.72
C GLY A 27 15.83 -16.04 5.76
N ALA A 28 15.66 -15.31 6.87
CA ALA A 28 14.58 -14.31 7.03
C ALA A 28 14.62 -13.16 6.00
N GLY A 29 15.79 -12.90 5.41
CA GLY A 29 15.99 -11.85 4.40
C GLY A 29 15.94 -12.33 2.94
N GLU A 30 15.86 -13.64 2.67
CA GLU A 30 16.03 -14.18 1.31
C GLU A 30 15.01 -13.62 0.32
N GLY A 31 13.74 -13.52 0.74
CA GLY A 31 12.67 -12.92 -0.07
C GLY A 31 12.87 -11.44 -0.38
N ALA A 32 13.69 -10.74 0.40
CA ALA A 32 14.06 -9.35 0.22
C ALA A 32 15.44 -9.17 -0.43
N SER A 33 16.03 -10.26 -0.95
CA SER A 33 17.40 -10.27 -1.50
C SER A 33 18.48 -9.83 -0.50
N ILE A 34 18.30 -10.18 0.78
CA ILE A 34 19.28 -9.93 1.85
C ILE A 34 19.72 -11.27 2.40
N SER A 35 21.00 -11.58 2.27
CA SER A 35 21.54 -12.85 2.76
C SER A 35 21.82 -12.81 4.27
N ASP A 36 21.89 -13.98 4.90
CA ASP A 36 22.40 -14.13 6.27
C ASP A 36 23.79 -13.49 6.44
N GLN A 37 24.61 -13.53 5.39
CA GLN A 37 25.94 -12.93 5.41
C GLN A 37 25.88 -11.41 5.50
N ASP A 38 24.93 -10.76 4.83
CA ASP A 38 24.75 -9.30 4.89
C ASP A 38 24.33 -8.87 6.31
N TYR A 39 23.46 -9.64 6.95
CA TYR A 39 23.08 -9.41 8.35
C TYR A 39 24.24 -9.63 9.33
N MET A 40 25.04 -10.68 9.14
CA MET A 40 26.25 -10.91 9.95
C MET A 40 27.27 -9.78 9.80
N GLN A 41 27.49 -9.29 8.58
CA GLN A 41 28.37 -8.14 8.32
C GLN A 41 27.87 -6.85 8.96
N ALA A 42 26.55 -6.71 9.12
CA ALA A 42 25.94 -5.62 9.88
C ALA A 42 26.05 -5.77 11.40
N GLY A 43 26.53 -6.93 11.89
CA GLY A 43 26.73 -7.22 13.31
C GLY A 43 25.59 -7.99 13.98
N ALA A 44 24.63 -8.51 13.22
CA ALA A 44 23.59 -9.39 13.74
C ALA A 44 24.14 -10.80 14.02
N VAL A 45 23.48 -11.51 14.94
CA VAL A 45 23.71 -12.93 15.17
C VAL A 45 22.63 -13.74 14.45
N ILE A 46 23.03 -14.70 13.60
CA ILE A 46 22.07 -15.56 12.91
C ILE A 46 21.59 -16.68 13.82
N GLY A 47 20.28 -16.74 14.05
CA GLY A 47 19.60 -17.81 14.78
C GLY A 47 19.18 -18.92 13.82
N LYS A 48 19.84 -20.09 13.92
CA LYS A 48 19.50 -21.28 13.12
C LYS A 48 18.35 -22.10 13.70
N ASP A 49 18.15 -22.01 15.01
CA ASP A 49 17.04 -22.63 15.72
C ASP A 49 16.01 -21.54 16.06
N THR A 50 14.95 -21.48 15.25
CA THR A 50 13.86 -20.52 15.39
C THR A 50 13.16 -20.64 16.75
N HIS A 51 13.01 -21.86 17.27
CA HIS A 51 12.35 -22.09 18.56
C HIS A 51 13.19 -21.52 19.71
N ALA A 52 14.49 -21.86 19.74
CA ALA A 52 15.41 -21.30 20.72
C ALA A 52 15.52 -19.77 20.62
N LEU A 53 15.43 -19.23 19.39
CA LEU A 53 15.45 -17.79 19.16
C LEU A 53 14.23 -17.11 19.82
N TYR A 54 13.01 -17.55 19.51
CA TYR A 54 11.78 -17.00 20.10
C TYR A 54 11.74 -17.10 21.64
N ALA A 55 12.31 -18.18 22.21
CA ALA A 55 12.37 -18.37 23.65
C ALA A 55 13.39 -17.44 24.35
N SER A 56 14.37 -16.89 23.62
CA SER A 56 15.49 -16.13 24.19
C SER A 56 15.34 -14.61 24.08
N VAL A 57 14.60 -14.08 23.10
CA VAL A 57 14.53 -12.64 22.79
C VAL A 57 13.46 -11.89 23.57
N ASP A 58 13.74 -10.63 23.92
CA ASP A 58 12.80 -9.75 24.63
C ASP A 58 11.86 -8.98 23.69
N ILE A 59 12.33 -8.65 22.49
CA ILE A 59 11.61 -7.85 21.49
C ILE A 59 11.64 -8.60 20.17
N ILE A 60 10.48 -8.76 19.56
CA ILE A 60 10.30 -9.43 18.27
C ILE A 60 9.75 -8.42 17.28
N LEU A 61 10.47 -8.27 16.17
CA LEU A 61 10.02 -7.49 15.01
C LEU A 61 9.62 -8.47 13.91
N SER A 62 8.42 -8.31 13.40
CA SER A 62 7.95 -9.07 12.23
C SER A 62 7.07 -8.20 11.36
N VAL A 63 6.88 -8.62 10.11
CA VAL A 63 6.01 -7.90 9.19
C VAL A 63 4.55 -8.21 9.51
N ASN A 64 4.17 -9.49 9.50
CA ASN A 64 2.79 -9.94 9.72
C ASN A 64 2.48 -10.15 11.21
N PRO A 65 1.19 -10.27 11.59
CA PRO A 65 0.82 -10.72 12.93
C PRO A 65 1.47 -12.07 13.27
N PRO A 66 1.71 -12.36 14.56
CA PRO A 66 2.21 -13.66 14.98
C PRO A 66 1.17 -14.75 14.69
N THR A 67 1.65 -15.96 14.38
CA THR A 67 0.83 -17.16 14.35
C THR A 67 0.74 -17.81 15.74
N ASP A 68 -0.27 -18.64 15.98
CA ASP A 68 -0.40 -19.40 17.23
C ASP A 68 0.84 -20.25 17.52
N HIS A 69 1.40 -20.87 16.47
CA HIS A 69 2.65 -21.64 16.58
C HIS A 69 3.81 -20.75 17.06
N GLN A 70 4.02 -19.59 16.45
CA GLN A 70 5.08 -18.66 16.90
C GLN A 70 4.83 -18.20 18.33
N LEU A 71 3.60 -17.78 18.67
CA LEU A 71 3.25 -17.35 20.02
C LEU A 71 3.52 -18.43 21.06
N SER A 72 3.31 -19.71 20.74
CA SER A 72 3.59 -20.81 21.66
C SER A 72 5.06 -20.88 22.10
N GLN A 73 5.98 -20.40 21.26
CA GLN A 73 7.44 -20.44 21.47
C GLN A 73 7.97 -19.17 22.15
N VAL A 74 7.23 -18.06 22.08
CA VAL A 74 7.60 -16.79 22.70
C VAL A 74 7.51 -16.89 24.22
N LYS A 75 8.53 -16.36 24.91
CA LYS A 75 8.57 -16.28 26.37
C LYS A 75 7.52 -15.29 26.91
N GLU A 76 7.12 -15.48 28.16
CA GLU A 76 6.23 -14.52 28.83
C GLU A 76 6.86 -13.13 28.95
N ASN A 77 6.03 -12.09 28.96
CA ASN A 77 6.43 -10.68 29.09
C ASN A 77 7.30 -10.14 27.93
N ALA A 78 7.37 -10.84 26.79
CA ALA A 78 8.04 -10.32 25.60
C ALA A 78 7.28 -9.14 24.98
N CYS A 79 7.95 -8.41 24.09
CA CYS A 79 7.37 -7.37 23.26
C CYS A 79 7.31 -7.84 21.80
N TRP A 80 6.18 -7.63 21.13
CA TRP A 80 6.01 -7.94 19.72
C TRP A 80 5.55 -6.69 18.95
N ILE A 81 6.23 -6.40 17.84
CA ILE A 81 5.93 -5.28 16.96
C ILE A 81 5.72 -5.81 15.54
N SER A 82 4.50 -5.64 15.01
CA SER A 82 4.18 -5.95 13.62
C SER A 82 2.90 -5.26 13.15
N PHE A 83 2.57 -5.45 11.87
CA PHE A 83 1.25 -5.07 11.38
C PHE A 83 0.20 -5.98 12.00
N MET A 84 -0.74 -5.42 12.78
CA MET A 84 -1.92 -6.16 13.26
C MET A 84 -3.15 -5.27 13.31
N ASP A 85 -4.13 -5.52 12.45
CA ASP A 85 -5.42 -4.83 12.57
C ASP A 85 -6.24 -5.53 13.66
N ILE A 86 -6.36 -4.87 14.81
CA ILE A 86 -7.07 -5.37 16.00
C ILE A 86 -8.53 -5.68 15.68
N SER A 87 -9.13 -5.02 14.69
CA SER A 87 -10.53 -5.26 14.31
C SER A 87 -10.76 -6.57 13.56
N THR A 88 -9.70 -7.20 13.04
CA THR A 88 -9.80 -8.40 12.19
C THR A 88 -9.01 -9.60 12.72
N ILE A 89 -8.10 -9.39 13.69
CA ILE A 89 -7.30 -10.47 14.28
C ILE A 89 -8.18 -11.44 15.09
N SER A 90 -7.81 -12.72 15.12
CA SER A 90 -8.53 -13.77 15.85
C SER A 90 -8.49 -13.54 17.36
N GLN A 91 -9.58 -13.88 18.06
CA GLN A 91 -9.68 -13.76 19.51
C GLN A 91 -8.69 -14.70 20.24
N GLU A 92 -8.32 -15.81 19.62
CA GLU A 92 -7.37 -16.80 20.11
C GLU A 92 -5.95 -16.22 20.22
N ILE A 93 -5.50 -15.49 19.20
CA ILE A 93 -4.24 -14.72 19.21
C ILE A 93 -4.27 -13.68 20.34
N ILE A 94 -5.35 -12.88 20.44
CA ILE A 94 -5.48 -11.87 21.49
C ILE A 94 -5.40 -12.52 22.88
N LYS A 95 -6.12 -13.61 23.09
CA LYS A 95 -6.11 -14.36 24.35
C LYS A 95 -4.71 -14.86 24.67
N THR A 96 -4.01 -15.44 23.70
CA THR A 96 -2.63 -15.94 23.90
C THR A 96 -1.66 -14.81 24.25
N LEU A 97 -1.79 -13.64 23.60
CA LEU A 97 -0.99 -12.45 23.94
C LEU A 97 -1.23 -12.02 25.39
N VAL A 98 -2.49 -11.99 25.84
CA VAL A 98 -2.88 -11.62 27.21
C VAL A 98 -2.37 -12.65 28.23
N ASP A 99 -2.63 -13.93 28.00
CA ASP A 99 -2.25 -15.04 28.89
C ASP A 99 -0.73 -15.08 29.10
N LYS A 100 0.05 -14.83 28.04
CA LYS A 100 1.52 -14.74 28.10
C LYS A 100 2.06 -13.36 28.51
N LYS A 101 1.19 -12.39 28.78
CA LYS A 101 1.56 -11.00 29.14
C LYS A 101 2.46 -10.33 28.08
N ILE A 102 2.27 -10.66 26.82
CA ILE A 102 3.05 -10.09 25.71
C ILE A 102 2.58 -8.65 25.46
N THR A 103 3.52 -7.70 25.48
CA THR A 103 3.26 -6.32 25.07
C THR A 103 3.24 -6.24 23.54
N PHE A 104 2.13 -5.83 22.94
CA PHE A 104 2.01 -5.76 21.49
C PHE A 104 1.92 -4.31 21.00
N PHE A 105 2.79 -3.91 20.08
CA PHE A 105 2.69 -2.65 19.35
C PHE A 105 2.23 -2.90 17.91
N SER A 106 1.00 -2.48 17.61
CA SER A 106 0.48 -2.56 16.24
C SER A 106 0.91 -1.37 15.40
N MET A 107 1.53 -1.67 14.26
CA MET A 107 1.82 -0.66 13.23
C MET A 107 0.56 -0.05 12.61
N HIS A 108 -0.61 -0.68 12.74
CA HIS A 108 -1.89 -0.07 12.37
C HIS A 108 -2.39 0.96 13.38
N GLY A 109 -1.90 0.89 14.63
CA GLY A 109 -2.29 1.75 15.73
C GLY A 109 -1.47 3.04 15.84
N ILE A 110 -0.52 3.31 14.93
CA ILE A 110 0.28 4.52 14.96
C ILE A 110 -0.63 5.75 14.71
N PRO A 111 -0.65 6.74 15.62
CA PRO A 111 -1.50 7.92 15.45
C PRO A 111 -1.01 8.77 14.26
N ARG A 112 -1.96 9.21 13.42
CA ARG A 112 -1.67 10.05 12.23
C ARG A 112 -1.45 11.51 12.61
N ILE A 113 -0.34 11.79 13.29
CA ILE A 113 0.09 13.11 13.74
C ILE A 113 1.54 13.37 13.30
N SER A 114 1.92 14.63 13.11
CA SER A 114 3.22 14.99 12.52
C SER A 114 4.42 14.35 13.23
N LYS A 115 4.39 14.24 14.56
CA LYS A 115 5.48 13.65 15.36
C LYS A 115 5.66 12.14 15.19
N ALA A 116 4.68 11.43 14.62
CA ALA A 116 4.69 9.97 14.45
C ALA A 116 4.76 9.54 12.97
N GLN A 117 4.87 10.49 12.03
CA GLN A 117 4.88 10.19 10.59
C GLN A 117 6.05 9.29 10.18
N ASN A 118 7.20 9.42 10.84
CA ASN A 118 8.37 8.57 10.58
C ASN A 118 8.23 7.14 11.11
N MET A 119 7.23 6.88 11.96
CA MET A 119 6.91 5.55 12.49
C MET A 119 5.77 4.87 11.70
N ASP A 120 4.94 5.63 10.98
CA ASP A 120 3.80 5.08 10.27
C ASP A 120 4.23 4.31 9.02
N ALA A 121 4.21 2.99 9.12
CA ALA A 121 4.62 2.10 8.04
C ALA A 121 3.53 1.91 6.97
N LEU A 122 2.26 2.25 7.24
CA LEU A 122 1.16 2.04 6.28
C LEU A 122 1.31 2.90 5.02
N PRO A 123 1.58 4.23 5.10
CA PRO A 123 1.87 5.05 3.93
C PRO A 123 3.08 4.55 3.15
N SER A 124 4.11 4.04 3.81
CA SER A 124 5.30 3.49 3.14
C SER A 124 4.93 2.29 2.26
N GLN A 125 4.17 1.33 2.81
CA GLN A 125 3.70 0.17 2.05
C GLN A 125 2.71 0.57 0.94
N ALA A 126 1.81 1.51 1.20
CA ALA A 126 0.87 2.04 0.21
C ALA A 126 1.59 2.71 -0.96
N ASN A 127 2.66 3.45 -0.69
CA ASN A 127 3.50 4.05 -1.72
C ASN A 127 4.11 2.96 -2.62
N ILE A 128 4.78 1.97 -2.04
CA ILE A 128 5.37 0.85 -2.79
C ILE A 128 4.30 0.11 -3.62
N ALA A 129 3.12 -0.13 -3.05
CA ALA A 129 2.00 -0.77 -3.73
C ALA A 129 1.54 0.03 -4.96
N GLY A 130 1.41 1.36 -4.84
CA GLY A 130 1.06 2.24 -5.97
C GLY A 130 2.07 2.19 -7.11
N TYR A 131 3.37 2.18 -6.79
CA TYR A 131 4.42 1.97 -7.80
C TYR A 131 4.30 0.58 -8.45
N LYS A 132 4.21 -0.47 -7.64
CA LYS A 132 4.17 -1.86 -8.11
C LYS A 132 2.93 -2.14 -8.96
N ALA A 133 1.78 -1.56 -8.65
CA ALA A 133 0.55 -1.67 -9.42
C ALA A 133 0.75 -1.23 -10.88
N VAL A 134 1.46 -0.12 -11.10
CA VAL A 134 1.77 0.37 -12.45
C VAL A 134 2.76 -0.56 -13.17
N ILE A 135 3.77 -1.08 -12.47
CA ILE A 135 4.72 -2.03 -13.07
C ILE A 135 4.01 -3.33 -13.48
N MET A 136 3.10 -3.84 -12.65
CA MET A 136 2.29 -5.01 -13.00
C MET A 136 1.37 -4.70 -14.18
N ALA A 137 0.70 -3.55 -14.18
CA ALA A 137 -0.11 -3.13 -15.32
C ALA A 137 0.70 -3.04 -16.61
N ALA A 138 1.92 -2.48 -16.57
CA ALA A 138 2.79 -2.38 -17.73
C ALA A 138 3.33 -3.74 -18.21
N TYR A 139 3.49 -4.69 -17.30
CA TYR A 139 3.90 -6.05 -17.64
C TYR A 139 2.78 -6.84 -18.33
N GLU A 140 1.54 -6.72 -17.83
CA GLU A 140 0.38 -7.44 -18.37
C GLU A 140 -0.23 -6.76 -19.61
N LEU A 141 -0.10 -5.44 -19.75
CA LEU A 141 -0.70 -4.70 -20.86
C LEU A 141 0.03 -4.98 -22.17
N GLY A 142 -0.70 -5.45 -23.19
CA GLY A 142 -0.19 -5.66 -24.55
C GLY A 142 0.09 -4.38 -25.35
N LYS A 143 0.16 -3.22 -24.69
CA LYS A 143 0.36 -1.89 -25.27
C LYS A 143 1.43 -1.14 -24.49
N ILE A 144 2.29 -0.43 -25.20
CA ILE A 144 3.33 0.39 -24.56
C ILE A 144 2.74 1.65 -23.90
N PHE A 145 3.38 2.11 -22.82
CA PHE A 145 2.93 3.29 -22.06
C PHE A 145 3.21 4.63 -22.75
N PRO A 146 4.43 4.91 -23.25
CA PRO A 146 4.75 6.22 -23.80
C PRO A 146 4.28 6.39 -25.24
N LEU A 147 4.17 7.65 -25.67
CA LEU A 147 4.14 7.98 -27.09
C LEU A 147 5.49 7.60 -27.72
N MET A 148 5.48 6.80 -28.77
CA MET A 148 6.68 6.50 -29.56
C MET A 148 6.45 6.86 -31.02
N MET A 149 7.28 7.76 -31.54
CA MET A 149 7.36 8.06 -32.97
C MET A 149 8.48 7.21 -33.57
N THR A 150 8.14 6.34 -34.50
CA THR A 150 9.08 5.40 -35.14
C THR A 150 9.01 5.52 -36.65
N ALA A 151 9.96 4.90 -37.36
CA ALA A 151 9.92 4.82 -38.82
C ALA A 151 8.67 4.09 -39.35
N ALA A 152 8.09 3.16 -38.57
CA ALA A 152 6.90 2.40 -38.94
C ALA A 152 5.58 3.13 -38.61
N GLY A 153 5.65 4.30 -37.97
CA GLY A 153 4.48 5.09 -37.55
C GLY A 153 4.51 5.46 -36.07
N THR A 154 3.38 6.00 -35.60
CA THR A 154 3.22 6.52 -34.23
C THR A 154 2.44 5.53 -33.38
N LEU A 155 3.04 5.11 -32.27
CA LEU A 155 2.37 4.35 -31.21
C LEU A 155 1.86 5.33 -30.17
N HIS A 156 0.54 5.40 -30.02
CA HIS A 156 -0.10 6.29 -29.06
C HIS A 156 0.06 5.78 -27.62
N PRO A 157 0.21 6.68 -26.63
CA PRO A 157 0.44 6.31 -25.24
C PRO A 157 -0.73 5.52 -24.64
N ALA A 158 -0.45 4.75 -23.60
CA ALA A 158 -1.46 4.14 -22.77
C ALA A 158 -2.26 5.21 -22.00
N LYS A 159 -3.55 4.96 -21.84
CA LYS A 159 -4.45 5.75 -20.98
C LYS A 159 -4.65 5.01 -19.66
N VAL A 160 -4.25 5.64 -18.58
CA VAL A 160 -4.37 5.10 -17.22
C VAL A 160 -5.37 5.92 -16.43
N VAL A 161 -6.36 5.26 -15.83
CA VAL A 161 -7.33 5.88 -14.92
C VAL A 161 -7.03 5.41 -13.50
N VAL A 162 -6.77 6.35 -12.58
CA VAL A 162 -6.53 6.04 -11.16
C VAL A 162 -7.75 6.45 -10.34
N LEU A 163 -8.37 5.47 -9.68
CA LEU A 163 -9.54 5.66 -8.83
C LEU A 163 -9.12 5.72 -7.37
N VAL A 164 -9.39 6.88 -6.76
CA VAL A 164 -8.93 7.36 -5.46
C VAL A 164 -7.44 7.70 -5.48
N ALA A 165 -7.12 8.95 -5.14
CA ALA A 165 -5.77 9.49 -5.08
C ALA A 165 -5.32 9.64 -3.61
N GLY A 166 -5.31 8.50 -2.90
CA GLY A 166 -4.58 8.34 -1.64
C GLY A 166 -3.06 8.21 -1.88
N VAL A 167 -2.30 7.78 -0.86
CA VAL A 167 -0.83 7.61 -0.99
C VAL A 167 -0.48 6.64 -2.12
N ALA A 168 -1.17 5.50 -2.22
CA ALA A 168 -0.99 4.54 -3.30
C ALA A 168 -1.40 5.12 -4.67
N GLY A 169 -2.56 5.76 -4.74
CA GLY A 169 -3.06 6.37 -5.98
C GLY A 169 -2.14 7.47 -6.52
N LEU A 170 -1.66 8.37 -5.67
CA LEU A 170 -0.71 9.41 -6.07
C LEU A 170 0.62 8.81 -6.54
N GLN A 171 1.11 7.75 -5.89
CA GLN A 171 2.32 7.07 -6.37
C GLN A 171 2.09 6.35 -7.70
N ALA A 172 0.92 5.76 -7.91
CA ALA A 172 0.54 5.17 -9.19
C ALA A 172 0.46 6.23 -10.30
N ILE A 173 -0.13 7.39 -10.02
CA ILE A 173 -0.15 8.53 -10.94
C ILE A 173 1.28 8.93 -11.32
N ALA A 174 2.14 9.19 -10.32
CA ALA A 174 3.52 9.60 -10.56
C ALA A 174 4.29 8.55 -11.40
N THR A 175 4.11 7.27 -11.12
CA THR A 175 4.78 6.17 -11.82
C THR A 175 4.27 6.03 -13.26
N ALA A 176 2.96 6.05 -13.48
CA ALA A 176 2.38 5.98 -14.82
C ALA A 176 2.79 7.18 -15.70
N LYS A 177 2.84 8.38 -15.10
CA LYS A 177 3.36 9.60 -15.75
C LYS A 177 4.83 9.46 -16.13
N ARG A 178 5.68 8.90 -15.25
CA ARG A 178 7.10 8.61 -15.56
C ARG A 178 7.26 7.63 -16.72
N LEU A 179 6.34 6.67 -16.87
CA LEU A 179 6.31 5.76 -18.01
C LEU A 179 5.74 6.39 -19.29
N GLY A 180 5.31 7.66 -19.26
CA GLY A 180 4.83 8.41 -20.42
C GLY A 180 3.35 8.20 -20.76
N ALA A 181 2.57 7.60 -19.85
CA ALA A 181 1.13 7.43 -20.06
C ALA A 181 0.35 8.76 -19.96
N VAL A 182 -0.80 8.78 -20.60
CA VAL A 182 -1.85 9.77 -20.32
C VAL A 182 -2.61 9.30 -19.09
N VAL A 183 -2.57 10.09 -18.01
CA VAL A 183 -3.14 9.71 -16.73
C VAL A 183 -4.29 10.63 -16.37
N GLU A 184 -5.43 10.04 -16.02
CA GLU A 184 -6.57 10.72 -15.42
C GLU A 184 -6.84 10.11 -14.05
N ALA A 185 -7.34 10.91 -13.10
CA ALA A 185 -7.63 10.41 -11.76
C ALA A 185 -8.92 10.99 -11.19
N SER A 186 -9.63 10.21 -10.37
CA SER A 186 -10.83 10.66 -9.65
C SER A 186 -10.66 10.42 -8.15
N ASP A 187 -11.06 11.39 -7.34
CA ASP A 187 -11.20 11.27 -5.89
C ASP A 187 -12.45 12.05 -5.46
N VAL A 188 -13.07 11.64 -4.36
CA VAL A 188 -14.21 12.40 -3.80
C VAL A 188 -13.73 13.68 -3.11
N ARG A 189 -12.48 13.73 -2.64
CA ARG A 189 -11.91 14.86 -1.91
C ARG A 189 -11.46 15.94 -2.88
N PRO A 190 -12.04 17.16 -2.84
CA PRO A 190 -11.64 18.24 -3.74
C PRO A 190 -10.18 18.68 -3.56
N SER A 191 -9.66 18.61 -2.34
CA SER A 191 -8.27 19.00 -2.00
C SER A 191 -7.19 18.16 -2.69
N VAL A 192 -7.56 17.01 -3.25
CA VAL A 192 -6.62 16.11 -3.94
C VAL A 192 -6.40 16.53 -5.40
N LYS A 193 -7.27 17.39 -5.96
CA LYS A 193 -7.18 17.87 -7.34
C LYS A 193 -5.80 18.49 -7.63
N GLU A 194 -5.37 19.45 -6.81
CA GLU A 194 -4.08 20.12 -6.99
C GLU A 194 -2.91 19.14 -6.90
N GLN A 195 -3.00 18.11 -6.05
CA GLN A 195 -1.98 17.07 -5.94
C GLN A 195 -1.90 16.24 -7.23
N VAL A 196 -3.04 15.82 -7.78
CA VAL A 196 -3.11 15.09 -9.06
C VAL A 196 -2.51 15.93 -10.20
N GLU A 197 -2.91 17.20 -10.29
CA GLU A 197 -2.47 18.10 -11.35
C GLU A 197 -0.98 18.45 -11.24
N SER A 198 -0.45 18.60 -10.02
CA SER A 198 0.99 18.81 -9.79
C SER A 198 1.87 17.65 -10.29
N LEU A 199 1.31 16.44 -10.36
CA LEU A 199 1.97 15.26 -10.93
C LEU A 199 1.79 15.16 -12.47
N GLY A 200 1.10 16.11 -13.08
CA GLY A 200 0.86 16.18 -14.53
C GLY A 200 -0.24 15.25 -15.03
N ALA A 201 -1.10 14.75 -14.13
CA ALA A 201 -2.32 14.01 -14.48
C ALA A 201 -3.53 14.96 -14.53
N LYS A 202 -4.58 14.54 -15.24
CA LYS A 202 -5.84 15.29 -15.31
C LYS A 202 -6.81 14.80 -14.25
N PHE A 203 -7.36 15.71 -13.45
CA PHE A 203 -8.44 15.37 -12.53
C PHE A 203 -9.75 15.18 -13.30
N ILE A 204 -10.48 14.11 -12.99
CA ILE A 204 -11.80 13.83 -13.55
C ILE A 204 -12.80 14.69 -12.77
N GLU A 205 -13.11 15.86 -13.34
CA GLU A 205 -14.08 16.78 -12.76
C GLU A 205 -15.50 16.23 -12.87
N VAL A 206 -16.26 16.39 -11.79
CA VAL A 206 -17.69 16.11 -11.75
C VAL A 206 -18.40 17.46 -11.78
N PRO A 207 -19.24 17.74 -12.80
CA PRO A 207 -19.96 19.01 -12.87
C PRO A 207 -20.77 19.29 -11.60
N PHE A 208 -20.54 20.44 -10.99
CA PHE A 208 -21.19 20.86 -9.74
C PHE A 208 -21.82 22.25 -9.91
N ASP A 209 -22.94 22.50 -9.23
CA ASP A 209 -23.54 23.83 -9.14
C ASP A 209 -22.78 24.67 -8.11
N LYS A 210 -22.17 25.77 -8.56
CA LYS A 210 -21.22 26.58 -7.77
C LYS A 210 -21.83 27.26 -6.54
N ASP A 211 -23.15 27.41 -6.47
CA ASP A 211 -23.85 28.15 -5.40
C ASP A 211 -24.03 27.37 -4.08
N ALA A 212 -23.36 26.23 -3.95
CA ALA A 212 -23.61 25.23 -2.92
C ALA A 212 -22.37 24.90 -2.06
N GLU A 213 -21.37 25.77 -1.98
CA GLU A 213 -20.19 25.56 -1.12
C GLU A 213 -20.53 25.62 0.38
N ASP A 214 -20.30 24.53 1.10
CA ASP A 214 -20.08 24.57 2.55
C ASP A 214 -18.58 24.71 2.85
N ARG A 215 -18.22 25.24 4.02
CA ARG A 215 -16.81 25.52 4.41
C ARG A 215 -15.92 24.28 4.51
N SER A 216 -16.47 23.07 4.38
CA SER A 216 -15.74 21.81 4.57
C SER A 216 -15.48 21.04 3.27
N GLY A 217 -16.30 21.23 2.22
CA GLY A 217 -16.23 20.51 0.93
C GLY A 217 -16.47 18.99 1.02
N TYR A 218 -16.45 18.41 2.23
CA TYR A 218 -16.52 16.99 2.51
C TYR A 218 -17.96 16.47 2.60
N ALA A 219 -18.90 17.30 3.09
CA ALA A 219 -20.26 16.87 3.33
C ALA A 219 -21.07 16.68 2.02
N LYS A 220 -20.80 17.45 0.96
CA LYS A 220 -21.49 17.31 -0.34
C LYS A 220 -20.81 16.38 -1.34
N SER A 221 -19.49 16.21 -1.29
CA SER A 221 -18.76 15.20 -2.09
C SER A 221 -19.11 13.75 -1.71
N ALA A 222 -19.80 13.57 -0.57
CA ALA A 222 -20.38 12.30 -0.14
C ALA A 222 -21.90 12.19 -0.42
N SER A 223 -22.52 13.18 -1.08
CA SER A 223 -23.95 13.13 -1.39
C SER A 223 -24.26 12.04 -2.43
N PRO A 224 -25.40 11.32 -2.32
CA PRO A 224 -25.76 10.28 -3.29
C PRO A 224 -25.82 10.79 -4.73
N GLU A 225 -26.26 12.03 -4.93
CA GLU A 225 -26.34 12.64 -6.26
C GLU A 225 -24.95 12.92 -6.84
N PHE A 226 -24.02 13.46 -6.03
CA PHE A 226 -22.64 13.66 -6.46
C PHE A 226 -21.97 12.34 -6.82
N LEU A 227 -22.11 11.32 -5.97
CA LEU A 227 -21.53 9.99 -6.21
C LEU A 227 -22.09 9.35 -7.49
N LYS A 228 -23.37 9.55 -7.79
CA LYS A 228 -23.97 9.09 -9.04
C LYS A 228 -23.35 9.80 -10.26
N ARG A 229 -23.27 11.13 -10.23
CA ARG A 229 -22.65 11.91 -11.33
C ARG A 229 -21.16 11.57 -11.49
N GLN A 230 -20.46 11.36 -10.38
CA GLN A 230 -19.06 10.91 -10.38
C GLN A 230 -18.93 9.55 -11.06
N ALA A 231 -19.78 8.58 -10.69
CA ALA A 231 -19.78 7.26 -11.30
C ALA A 231 -20.04 7.31 -12.81
N GLU A 232 -20.92 8.21 -13.27
CA GLU A 232 -21.18 8.43 -14.70
C GLU A 232 -19.94 8.96 -15.44
N GLU A 233 -19.24 9.96 -14.90
CA GLU A 233 -17.99 10.47 -15.50
C GLU A 233 -16.85 9.46 -15.45
N VAL A 234 -16.69 8.76 -14.32
CA VAL A 234 -15.71 7.68 -14.18
C VAL A 234 -15.97 6.56 -15.19
N SER A 235 -17.23 6.15 -15.39
CA SER A 235 -17.61 5.11 -16.36
C SER A 235 -17.12 5.45 -17.77
N LYS A 236 -17.32 6.70 -18.20
CA LYS A 236 -16.85 7.19 -19.51
C LYS A 236 -15.33 7.09 -19.65
N ARG A 237 -14.58 7.38 -18.58
CA ARG A 237 -13.11 7.31 -18.59
C ARG A 237 -12.61 5.87 -18.54
N VAL A 238 -13.23 5.02 -17.73
CA VAL A 238 -12.91 3.59 -17.64
C VAL A 238 -13.09 2.90 -18.99
N ALA A 239 -14.19 3.16 -19.70
CA ALA A 239 -14.43 2.60 -21.04
C ALA A 239 -13.33 2.96 -22.07
N GLN A 240 -12.65 4.10 -21.87
CA GLN A 240 -11.58 4.58 -22.74
C GLN A 240 -10.17 4.22 -22.24
N ALA A 241 -10.05 3.65 -21.05
CA ALA A 241 -8.78 3.37 -20.40
C ALA A 241 -8.17 2.06 -20.93
N ASP A 242 -6.85 2.07 -21.08
CA ASP A 242 -6.07 0.86 -21.28
C ASP A 242 -5.75 0.20 -19.92
N VAL A 243 -5.61 1.01 -18.86
CA VAL A 243 -5.38 0.55 -17.48
C VAL A 243 -6.28 1.28 -16.49
N VAL A 244 -6.86 0.56 -15.54
CA VAL A 244 -7.52 1.14 -14.36
C VAL A 244 -6.80 0.68 -13.10
N ILE A 245 -6.49 1.61 -12.19
CA ILE A 245 -5.90 1.31 -10.88
C ILE A 245 -6.87 1.74 -9.78
N CYS A 246 -7.29 0.81 -8.93
CA CYS A 246 -8.23 1.08 -7.83
C CYS A 246 -7.53 1.04 -6.47
N THR A 247 -7.50 2.17 -5.75
CA THR A 247 -6.84 2.24 -4.43
C THR A 247 -7.79 2.57 -3.28
N ALA A 248 -9.09 2.47 -3.51
CA ALA A 248 -10.12 2.80 -2.53
C ALA A 248 -10.16 1.78 -1.39
N LEU A 249 -9.83 2.24 -0.20
CA LEU A 249 -9.95 1.46 1.03
C LEU A 249 -10.57 2.31 2.13
N VAL A 250 -11.57 1.75 2.81
CA VAL A 250 -12.18 2.35 4.00
C VAL A 250 -11.87 1.42 5.17
N PRO A 251 -11.05 1.86 6.15
CA PRO A 251 -10.70 1.02 7.31
C PRO A 251 -11.93 0.46 8.02
N GLY A 252 -11.90 -0.84 8.35
CA GLY A 252 -12.99 -1.55 9.02
C GLY A 252 -14.25 -1.77 8.18
N LYS A 253 -14.24 -1.43 6.89
CA LYS A 253 -15.37 -1.65 5.97
C LYS A 253 -14.92 -2.38 4.71
N LYS A 254 -15.87 -3.05 4.07
CA LYS A 254 -15.66 -3.60 2.73
C LYS A 254 -15.30 -2.46 1.79
N ALA A 255 -14.28 -2.67 0.94
CA ALA A 255 -13.92 -1.73 -0.10
C ALA A 255 -15.13 -1.42 -1.00
N PRO A 256 -15.37 -0.15 -1.37
CA PRO A 256 -16.48 0.21 -2.23
C PRO A 256 -16.27 -0.32 -3.65
N THR A 257 -17.34 -0.75 -4.30
CA THR A 257 -17.31 -1.12 -5.72
C THR A 257 -17.23 0.15 -6.56
N LEU A 258 -16.05 0.45 -7.12
CA LEU A 258 -15.84 1.60 -8.01
C LEU A 258 -15.84 1.23 -9.50
N VAL A 259 -15.50 -0.02 -9.81
CA VAL A 259 -15.53 -0.56 -11.17
C VAL A 259 -16.55 -1.70 -11.19
N THR A 260 -17.63 -1.51 -11.92
CA THR A 260 -18.70 -2.51 -12.06
C THR A 260 -18.40 -3.46 -13.22
N GLU A 261 -19.04 -4.62 -13.24
CA GLU A 261 -18.93 -5.57 -14.36
C GLU A 261 -19.28 -4.91 -15.71
N ALA A 262 -20.34 -4.08 -15.74
CA ALA A 262 -20.72 -3.33 -16.94
C ALA A 262 -19.62 -2.38 -17.41
N MET A 263 -18.90 -1.72 -16.49
CA MET A 263 -17.74 -0.90 -16.85
C MET A 263 -16.63 -1.76 -17.45
N VAL A 264 -16.31 -2.92 -16.84
CA VAL A 264 -15.29 -3.84 -17.37
C VAL A 264 -15.65 -4.30 -18.79
N GLN A 265 -16.90 -4.69 -19.02
CA GLN A 265 -17.38 -5.12 -20.35
C GLN A 265 -17.31 -4.01 -21.40
N SER A 266 -17.38 -2.74 -20.99
CA SER A 266 -17.24 -1.59 -21.88
C SER A 266 -15.79 -1.23 -22.24
N MET A 267 -14.81 -1.81 -21.52
CA MET A 267 -13.40 -1.57 -21.79
C MET A 267 -12.94 -2.26 -23.08
N ARG A 268 -11.81 -1.79 -23.61
CA ARG A 268 -11.19 -2.41 -24.78
C ARG A 268 -10.66 -3.79 -24.42
N SER A 269 -10.69 -4.71 -25.38
CA SER A 269 -10.03 -6.01 -25.21
C SER A 269 -8.53 -5.80 -24.98
N GLY A 270 -7.98 -6.50 -23.99
CA GLY A 270 -6.58 -6.37 -23.57
C GLY A 270 -6.33 -5.26 -22.53
N SER A 271 -7.36 -4.51 -22.10
CA SER A 271 -7.22 -3.60 -20.95
C SER A 271 -6.92 -4.34 -19.65
N VAL A 272 -6.23 -3.68 -18.73
CA VAL A 272 -5.81 -4.24 -17.43
C VAL A 272 -6.45 -3.47 -16.28
N ILE A 273 -6.89 -4.16 -15.23
CA ILE A 273 -7.37 -3.56 -13.99
C ILE A 273 -6.49 -4.08 -12.85
N VAL A 274 -5.98 -3.16 -12.02
CA VAL A 274 -5.15 -3.46 -10.84
C VAL A 274 -5.77 -2.89 -9.57
#